data_AF-A0A7L5DSQ5-F1
#
_entry.id   AF-A0A7L5DSQ5-F1
#
_cell.length_a   1.000
_cell.length_b   1.000
_cell.length_c   1.000
_cell.angle_alpha   90.00
_cell.angle_beta   90.00
_cell.angle_gamma   90.00
#
_symmetry.space_group_name_H-M   'P 1'
#
loop_
_entity.id
_entity.type
_entity.pdbx_description
1 polymer ?
#
loop_
_entity_poly.entity_id
_entity_poly.type
_entity_poly.pdbx_seq_one_letter_code
_entity_poly.pdbx_strand_id
1 'polypeptide(L)'
;MRFEGDTCTLSFGLYPRKNQVQLQGTVWPRGSTNPQYEAVRPSVPFSTFFTPDDVDLLQQWLLNGADDDILLPEPLQLARRLTPIDSDLLTFEIQFGLAEVPEWWRWDTAFPLRVQVDVHRSEFSFLAQSLDRHHWFDN
;
A
#
# COMPACT_ATOMS: atom_id res chain seq x y z
N MET A 1 8.33 -4.18 5.43
CA MET A 1 8.86 -2.82 5.13
C MET A 1 8.00 -1.79 5.85
N ARG A 2 8.56 -0.66 6.28
CA ARG A 2 7.83 0.44 6.93
C ARG A 2 7.97 1.70 6.09
N PHE A 3 6.84 2.30 5.73
CA PHE A 3 6.75 3.52 4.95
C PHE A 3 6.07 4.59 5.79
N GLU A 4 6.67 5.77 5.84
CA GLU A 4 6.09 6.93 6.51
C GLU A 4 5.58 7.88 5.43
N GLY A 5 4.27 8.04 5.34
CA GLY A 5 3.64 9.04 4.50
C GLY A 5 3.09 10.20 5.32
N ASP A 6 2.65 11.25 4.62
CA ASP A 6 2.13 12.48 5.22
C ASP A 6 0.92 12.24 6.12
N THR A 7 -0.03 11.43 5.65
CA THR A 7 -1.32 11.20 6.31
C THR A 7 -1.39 9.90 7.09
N CYS A 8 -0.48 8.95 6.85
CA CYS A 8 -0.49 7.62 7.45
C CYS A 8 0.92 7.01 7.46
N THR A 9 1.21 6.18 8.47
CA THR A 9 2.32 5.22 8.45
C THR A 9 1.79 3.87 8.00
N LEU A 10 2.52 3.15 7.16
CA LEU A 10 2.18 1.80 6.73
C LEU A 10 3.33 0.85 7.05
N SER A 11 3.01 -0.32 7.60
CA SER A 11 3.95 -1.45 7.69
C SER A 11 3.29 -2.67 7.09
N PHE A 12 3.98 -3.39 6.21
CA PHE A 12 3.47 -4.64 5.67
C PHE A 12 4.57 -5.68 5.44
N GLY A 13 4.13 -6.93 5.33
CA GLY A 13 4.89 -8.10 4.89
C GLY A 13 4.11 -8.89 3.86
N LEU A 14 4.85 -9.56 2.96
CA LEU A 14 4.31 -10.48 1.96
C LEU A 14 4.62 -11.91 2.40
N TYR A 15 3.64 -12.80 2.27
CA TYR A 15 3.73 -14.20 2.68
C TYR A 15 3.20 -15.10 1.57
N PRO A 16 3.96 -16.13 1.14
CA PRO A 16 3.46 -17.07 0.16
C PRO A 16 2.31 -17.92 0.74
N ARG A 17 1.26 -18.10 -0.06
CA ARG A 17 0.13 -19.01 0.16
C ARG A 17 -0.07 -19.82 -1.11
N LYS A 18 -0.72 -20.99 -1.03
CA LYS A 18 -0.93 -21.86 -2.21
C LYS A 18 -1.60 -21.05 -3.33
N ASN A 19 -0.85 -20.81 -4.42
CA ASN A 19 -1.23 -20.02 -5.59
C ASN A 19 -1.62 -18.54 -5.32
N GLN A 20 -1.22 -17.96 -4.19
CA GLN A 20 -1.52 -16.56 -3.82
C GLN A 20 -0.38 -15.93 -3.00
N VAL A 21 -0.25 -14.62 -3.04
CA VAL A 21 0.61 -13.87 -2.11
C VAL A 21 -0.27 -13.12 -1.12
N GLN A 22 -0.14 -13.47 0.16
CA GLN A 22 -0.84 -12.75 1.22
C GLN A 22 -0.03 -11.52 1.62
N LEU A 23 -0.62 -10.34 1.49
CA LEU A 23 -0.09 -9.12 2.09
C LEU A 23 -0.77 -8.92 3.44
N GLN A 24 0.01 -8.84 4.51
CA GLN A 24 -0.47 -8.46 5.84
C GLN A 24 0.21 -7.17 6.26
N GLY A 25 -0.56 -6.25 6.84
CA GLY A 25 -0.01 -4.99 7.29
C GLY A 25 -0.85 -4.29 8.33
N THR A 26 -0.37 -3.12 8.72
CA THR A 26 -1.05 -2.21 9.63
C THR A 26 -0.88 -0.79 9.10
N VAL A 27 -1.99 -0.07 9.02
CA VAL A 27 -2.02 1.37 8.75
C VAL A 27 -2.23 2.12 10.06
N TRP A 28 -1.40 3.12 10.31
CA TRP A 28 -1.60 4.08 11.39
C TRP A 28 -1.90 5.43 10.75
N PRO A 29 -3.12 5.98 10.90
CA PRO A 29 -3.38 7.36 10.51
C PRO A 29 -2.40 8.34 11.16
N ARG A 30 -2.38 9.58 10.69
CA ARG A 30 -1.71 10.73 11.31
C ARG A 30 -2.63 11.96 11.20
N GLY A 31 -2.39 12.96 12.05
CA GLY A 31 -3.01 14.28 11.89
C GLY A 31 -4.44 14.44 12.42
N SER A 32 -4.88 13.59 13.36
CA SER A 32 -6.17 13.79 14.04
C SER A 32 -6.15 15.00 14.97
N THR A 33 -7.29 15.70 15.03
CA THR A 33 -7.54 16.79 15.99
C THR A 33 -8.03 16.28 17.35
N ASN A 34 -8.27 14.98 17.50
CA ASN A 34 -8.76 14.38 18.74
C ASN A 34 -7.67 14.46 19.84
N PRO A 35 -7.95 15.06 21.01
CA PRO A 35 -6.97 15.17 22.10
C PRO A 35 -6.42 13.83 22.63
N GLN A 36 -7.18 12.74 22.45
CA GLN A 36 -6.77 11.39 22.86
C GLN A 36 -5.94 10.66 21.81
N TYR A 37 -5.73 11.27 20.64
CA TYR A 37 -5.11 10.62 19.49
C TYR A 37 -3.72 10.08 19.80
N GLU A 38 -2.84 10.92 20.34
CA GLU A 38 -1.45 10.52 20.63
C GLU A 38 -1.35 9.43 21.71
N ALA A 39 -2.33 9.35 22.61
CA ALA A 39 -2.36 8.31 23.64
C ALA A 39 -2.77 6.94 23.09
N VAL A 40 -3.65 6.90 22.10
CA VAL A 40 -4.18 5.64 21.54
C VAL A 40 -3.45 5.22 20.27
N ARG A 41 -3.13 6.19 19.39
CA ARG A 41 -2.55 6.03 18.05
C ARG A 41 -3.24 4.90 17.28
N PRO A 42 -4.44 5.16 16.72
CA PRO A 42 -5.24 4.12 16.09
C PRO A 42 -4.43 3.37 15.04
N SER A 43 -4.65 2.06 15.01
CA SER A 43 -4.00 1.16 14.08
C SER A 43 -5.04 0.28 13.43
N VAL A 44 -5.05 0.23 12.10
CA VAL A 44 -5.94 -0.60 11.31
C VAL A 44 -5.12 -1.76 10.74
N PRO A 45 -5.15 -2.94 11.38
CA PRO A 45 -4.55 -4.13 10.78
C PRO A 45 -5.37 -4.55 9.56
N PHE A 46 -4.69 -5.07 8.56
CA PHE A 46 -5.34 -5.56 7.35
C PHE A 46 -4.61 -6.75 6.75
N SER A 47 -5.34 -7.51 5.95
CA SER A 47 -4.81 -8.58 5.12
C SER A 47 -5.52 -8.55 3.78
N THR A 48 -4.76 -8.78 2.71
CA THR A 48 -5.31 -9.04 1.38
C THR A 48 -4.52 -10.15 0.69
N PHE A 49 -5.09 -10.67 -0.40
CA PHE A 49 -4.49 -11.71 -1.22
C PHE A 49 -4.31 -11.18 -2.64
N PHE A 50 -3.08 -11.23 -3.12
CA PHE A 50 -2.74 -11.02 -4.51
C PHE A 50 -2.77 -12.35 -5.24
N THR A 51 -3.54 -12.41 -6.32
CA THR A 51 -3.46 -13.46 -7.32
C THR A 51 -2.20 -13.28 -8.18
N PRO A 52 -1.79 -14.28 -8.97
CA PRO A 52 -0.70 -14.10 -9.94
C PRO A 52 -0.93 -12.92 -10.89
N ASP A 53 -2.17 -12.73 -11.34
CA ASP A 53 -2.54 -11.63 -12.25
C ASP A 53 -2.39 -10.26 -11.56
N ASP A 54 -2.72 -10.16 -10.26
CA ASP A 54 -2.54 -8.91 -9.51
C ASP A 54 -1.06 -8.56 -9.33
N VAL A 55 -0.22 -9.57 -9.10
CA VAL A 55 1.24 -9.40 -8.99
C VAL A 55 1.82 -8.97 -10.32
N ASP A 56 1.41 -9.62 -11.42
CA ASP A 56 1.84 -9.27 -12.78
C ASP A 56 1.40 -7.85 -13.15
N LEU A 57 0.17 -7.46 -12.82
CA LEU A 57 -0.34 -6.10 -13.02
C LEU A 57 0.49 -5.08 -12.25
N LEU A 58 0.75 -5.30 -10.96
CA LEU A 58 1.55 -4.39 -10.14
C LEU A 58 2.99 -4.28 -10.65
N GLN A 59 3.58 -5.40 -11.07
CA GLN A 59 4.93 -5.42 -11.62
C GLN A 59 5.00 -4.64 -12.95
N GLN A 60 4.07 -4.91 -13.87
CA GLN A 60 4.00 -4.18 -15.14
C GLN A 60 3.73 -2.70 -14.94
N TRP A 61 2.84 -2.36 -14.01
CA TRP A 61 2.54 -0.98 -13.67
C TRP A 61 3.79 -0.24 -13.19
N LEU A 62 4.58 -0.86 -12.31
CA LEU A 62 5.85 -0.29 -11.88
C LEU A 62 6.81 -0.16 -13.08
N LEU A 63 7.07 -1.24 -13.82
CA LEU A 63 8.06 -1.26 -14.91
C LEU A 63 7.73 -0.32 -16.08
N ASN A 64 6.45 -0.18 -16.43
CA ASN A 64 5.99 0.65 -17.54
C ASN A 64 5.78 2.11 -17.13
N GLY A 65 6.17 2.48 -15.91
CA GLY A 65 6.22 3.86 -15.50
C GLY A 65 5.00 4.39 -14.75
N ALA A 66 4.02 3.56 -14.39
CA ALA A 66 2.92 3.94 -13.49
C ALA A 66 2.21 5.27 -13.85
N ASP A 67 1.92 5.47 -15.13
CA ASP A 67 1.27 6.70 -15.63
C ASP A 67 -0.23 6.77 -15.29
N ASP A 68 -0.91 5.62 -15.25
CA ASP A 68 -2.32 5.49 -14.90
C ASP A 68 -2.51 4.90 -13.49
N ASP A 69 -3.67 5.11 -12.89
CA ASP A 69 -4.01 4.49 -11.61
C ASP A 69 -4.33 3.00 -11.81
N ILE A 70 -3.94 2.14 -10.87
CA ILE A 70 -4.31 0.72 -10.85
C ILE A 70 -5.21 0.40 -9.67
N LEU A 71 -6.16 -0.50 -9.92
CA LEU A 71 -6.97 -1.09 -8.87
C LEU A 71 -6.19 -2.18 -8.16
N LEU A 72 -6.29 -2.19 -6.84
CA LEU A 72 -5.69 -3.21 -6.00
C LEU A 72 -6.77 -4.07 -5.34
N PRO A 73 -6.42 -5.27 -4.84
CA PRO A 73 -7.34 -6.08 -4.07
C PRO A 73 -7.68 -5.42 -2.72
N GLU A 74 -8.97 -5.42 -2.35
CA GLU A 74 -9.42 -4.89 -1.06
C GLU A 74 -8.62 -5.48 0.12
N PRO A 75 -8.30 -4.67 1.15
CA PRO A 75 -8.72 -3.28 1.34
C PRO A 75 -7.84 -2.22 0.66
N LEU A 76 -6.82 -2.64 -0.09
CA LEU A 76 -6.05 -1.73 -0.95
C LEU A 76 -6.91 -1.47 -2.18
N GLN A 77 -7.38 -0.25 -2.38
CA GLN A 77 -8.35 0.05 -3.46
C GLN A 77 -7.67 0.54 -4.72
N LEU A 78 -6.67 1.40 -4.56
CA LEU A 78 -6.03 2.12 -5.64
C LEU A 78 -4.56 2.31 -5.33
N ALA A 79 -3.70 2.17 -6.33
CA ALA A 79 -2.38 2.77 -6.32
C ALA A 79 -2.25 3.75 -7.47
N ARG A 80 -1.70 4.93 -7.16
CA ARG A 80 -1.43 5.98 -8.13
C ARG A 80 -0.04 6.54 -7.92
N ARG A 81 0.56 7.07 -8.98
CA ARG A 81 1.81 7.82 -8.86
C ARG A 81 1.52 9.32 -8.86
N LEU A 82 2.19 10.04 -7.97
CA LEU A 82 2.01 11.49 -7.79
C LEU A 82 3.12 12.32 -8.42
N THR A 83 4.23 11.69 -8.82
CA THR A 83 5.43 12.35 -9.37
C THR A 83 5.71 11.88 -10.80
N PRO A 84 6.33 12.71 -11.64
CA PRO A 84 6.75 12.31 -12.99
C PRO A 84 7.77 11.16 -12.99
N ILE A 85 7.80 10.35 -14.06
CA ILE A 85 8.67 9.15 -14.20
C ILE A 85 10.16 9.43 -14.10
N ASP A 86 10.56 10.63 -14.51
CA ASP A 86 11.96 11.03 -14.53
C ASP A 86 12.42 11.68 -13.23
N SER A 87 11.57 11.70 -12.20
CA SER A 87 11.92 12.21 -10.88
C SER A 87 12.88 11.25 -10.16
N ASP A 88 13.86 11.79 -9.45
CA ASP A 88 14.79 11.00 -8.64
C ASP A 88 14.09 10.33 -7.43
N LEU A 89 13.05 10.98 -6.91
CA LEU A 89 12.16 10.46 -5.88
C LEU A 89 10.78 10.25 -6.49
N LEU A 90 10.30 9.01 -6.45
CA LEU A 90 8.98 8.62 -6.94
C LEU A 90 8.02 8.50 -5.75
N THR A 91 7.03 9.38 -5.69
CA THR A 91 5.94 9.30 -4.72
C THR A 91 4.75 8.55 -5.30
N PHE A 92 4.29 7.53 -4.59
CA PHE A 92 3.07 6.78 -4.85
C PHE A 92 2.04 7.04 -3.76
N GLU A 93 0.77 7.18 -4.12
CA GLU A 93 -0.33 7.16 -3.16
C GLU A 93 -1.06 5.81 -3.28
N ILE A 94 -1.24 5.15 -2.14
CA ILE A 94 -2.05 3.95 -1.98
C ILE A 94 -3.30 4.34 -1.20
N GLN A 95 -4.47 4.07 -1.78
CA GLN A 95 -5.75 4.28 -1.11
C GLN A 95 -6.17 3.00 -0.42
N PHE A 96 -6.53 3.14 0.85
CA PHE A 96 -6.99 2.08 1.71
C PHE A 96 -8.44 2.36 2.10
N GLY A 97 -9.34 1.50 1.66
CA GLY A 97 -10.76 1.56 2.03
C GLY A 97 -11.13 0.43 2.95
N LEU A 98 -12.14 0.65 3.78
CA LEU A 98 -12.85 -0.42 4.45
C LEU A 98 -14.22 -0.55 3.78
N ALA A 99 -14.61 -1.78 3.43
CA ALA A 99 -15.94 -2.08 2.92
C ALA A 99 -17.03 -1.63 3.92
N GLU A 100 -16.74 -1.77 5.21
CA GLU A 100 -17.55 -1.24 6.31
C GLU A 100 -16.62 -0.59 7.35
N VAL A 101 -16.87 0.67 7.67
CA VAL A 101 -16.13 1.38 8.73
C VAL A 101 -16.58 0.81 10.08
N PRO A 102 -15.69 0.23 10.90
CA PRO A 102 -16.09 -0.38 12.15
C PRO A 102 -16.73 0.62 13.11
N GLU A 103 -17.74 0.19 13.88
CA GLU A 103 -18.44 1.06 14.84
C GLU A 103 -17.52 1.65 15.92
N TRP A 104 -16.40 0.97 16.22
CA TRP A 104 -15.38 1.48 17.14
C TRP A 104 -14.54 2.61 16.55
N TRP A 105 -14.60 2.85 15.24
CA TRP A 105 -13.89 3.92 14.55
C TRP A 105 -14.58 5.27 14.82
N ARG A 106 -14.09 5.95 15.84
CA ARG A 106 -14.57 7.26 16.29
C ARG A 106 -13.56 8.39 16.06
N TRP A 107 -12.61 8.15 15.14
CA TRP A 107 -11.58 9.11 14.78
C TRP A 107 -12.09 10.03 13.67
N ASP A 108 -11.64 11.27 13.67
CA ASP A 108 -11.95 12.28 12.65
C ASP A 108 -11.29 11.99 11.29
N THR A 109 -10.35 11.06 11.23
CA THR A 109 -9.80 10.56 9.97
C THR A 109 -10.85 9.74 9.22
N ALA A 110 -11.22 10.20 8.02
CA ALA A 110 -12.19 9.54 7.16
C ALA A 110 -11.53 8.54 6.20
N PHE A 111 -12.28 7.50 5.82
CA PHE A 111 -11.92 6.59 4.73
C PHE A 111 -12.34 7.16 3.36
N PRO A 112 -11.61 6.86 2.28
CA PRO A 112 -10.41 6.02 2.24
C PRO A 112 -9.20 6.72 2.88
N LEU A 113 -8.42 5.96 3.65
CA LEU A 113 -7.13 6.40 4.15
C LEU A 113 -6.16 6.45 2.98
N ARG A 114 -5.28 7.46 2.96
CA ARG A 114 -4.26 7.60 1.93
C ARG A 114 -2.90 7.43 2.56
N VAL A 115 -2.08 6.59 1.94
CA VAL A 115 -0.69 6.38 2.33
C VAL A 115 0.17 6.86 1.17
N GLN A 116 1.05 7.82 1.43
CA GLN A 116 2.09 8.17 0.45
C GLN A 116 3.35 7.37 0.74
N VAL A 117 3.94 6.84 -0.31
CA VAL A 117 5.14 6.01 -0.28
C VAL A 117 6.15 6.63 -1.23
N ASP A 118 7.25 7.10 -0.68
CA ASP A 118 8.38 7.59 -1.45
C ASP A 118 9.39 6.47 -1.70
N VAL A 119 9.83 6.34 -2.96
CA VAL A 119 10.80 5.34 -3.40
C VAL A 119 11.84 6.05 -4.26
N HIS A 120 13.13 5.87 -3.97
CA HIS A 120 14.16 6.39 -4.85
C HIS A 120 14.15 5.64 -6.19
N ARG A 121 14.38 6.35 -7.30
CA ARG A 121 14.42 5.72 -8.63
C ARG A 121 15.42 4.57 -8.71
N SER A 122 16.53 4.65 -7.97
CA SER A 122 17.53 3.57 -7.87
C SER A 122 17.01 2.29 -7.19
N GLU A 123 16.01 2.40 -6.33
CA GLU A 123 15.39 1.28 -5.61
C GLU A 123 14.23 0.67 -6.41
N PHE A 124 13.77 1.39 -7.43
CA PHE A 124 12.58 1.05 -8.20
C PHE A 124 12.73 -0.26 -8.99
N SER A 125 13.89 -0.48 -9.61
CA SER A 125 14.19 -1.75 -10.30
C SER A 125 14.23 -2.92 -9.32
N PHE A 126 14.73 -2.71 -8.11
CA PHE A 126 14.74 -3.74 -7.07
C PHE A 126 13.31 -4.07 -6.61
N LEU A 127 12.47 -3.05 -6.39
CA LEU A 127 11.06 -3.24 -6.04
C LEU A 127 10.32 -4.07 -7.10
N ALA A 128 10.45 -3.69 -8.38
CA ALA A 128 9.83 -4.42 -9.49
C ALA A 128 10.35 -5.86 -9.62
N GLN A 129 11.64 -6.11 -9.37
CA GLN A 129 12.21 -7.46 -9.39
C GLN A 129 11.78 -8.31 -8.18
N SER A 130 11.63 -7.69 -7.00
CA SER A 130 11.12 -8.39 -5.81
C SER A 130 9.67 -8.86 -5.97
N LEU A 131 8.92 -8.24 -6.89
CA LEU A 131 7.56 -8.59 -7.25
C LEU A 131 7.48 -9.56 -8.44
N ASP A 132 8.61 -10.11 -8.90
CA ASP A 132 8.59 -11.12 -9.97
C ASP A 132 7.83 -12.36 -9.53
N ARG A 133 6.77 -12.69 -10.28
CA ARG A 133 5.87 -13.82 -10.03
C ARG A 133 6.60 -15.15 -9.85
N HIS A 134 7.71 -15.39 -10.55
CA HIS A 134 8.45 -16.65 -10.47
C HIS A 134 9.03 -16.84 -9.05
N HIS A 135 9.34 -15.75 -8.33
CA HIS A 135 9.75 -15.84 -6.92
C HIS A 135 8.62 -16.29 -5.98
N TRP A 136 7.37 -16.07 -6.36
CA TRP A 136 6.21 -16.25 -5.48
C TRP A 136 5.39 -17.51 -5.80
N PHE A 137 5.36 -17.95 -7.06
CA PHE A 137 4.42 -18.97 -7.52
C PHE A 137 5.05 -20.23 -8.13
N ASP A 138 6.35 -20.24 -8.42
CA ASP A 138 7.02 -21.40 -9.06
C ASP A 138 7.52 -22.46 -8.05
N ASN A 139 7.11 -22.39 -6.77
CA ASN A 139 7.45 -23.36 -5.72
C ASN A 139 6.29 -24.30 -5.38
#